data_AF-A0A8J6FQ38-F1
#
_entry.id   AF-A0A8J6FQ38-F1
#
_cell.length_a   1.000
_cell.length_b   1.000
_cell.length_c   1.000
_cell.angle_alpha   90.00
_cell.angle_beta   90.00
_cell.angle_gamma   90.00
#
_symmetry.space_group_name_H-M   'P 1'
#
loop_
_entity.id
_entity.type
_entity.pdbx_description
1 polymer ?
#
loop_
_entity_poly.entity_id
_entity_poly.type
_entity_poly.pdbx_seq_one_letter_code
_entity_poly.pdbx_strand_id
1 'polypeptide(L)'
;MVTGDASSWLSMAFFGITGLGYQDPFQAAQIPAAPKQTQKIPLTTAQQYGWWLPQDPKEKPENVYPWIQSSRYPMINSPMTRFVDQMAITNKEFHLF
;
A
#
# COMPACT_ATOMS: atom_id res chain seq x y z
N MET A 1 -53.45 17.48 20.64
CA MET A 1 -52.93 16.16 20.26
C MET A 1 -52.07 16.38 19.02
N VAL A 2 -50.75 16.31 19.21
CA VAL A 2 -49.64 16.20 18.23
C VAL A 2 -49.56 17.22 17.09
N THR A 3 -48.85 18.33 17.32
CA THR A 3 -48.08 19.04 16.28
C THR A 3 -46.60 18.70 16.50
N GLY A 4 -46.11 17.71 15.77
CA GLY A 4 -44.73 17.25 15.83
C GLY A 4 -43.94 17.90 14.70
N ASP A 5 -43.37 19.07 14.99
CA ASP A 5 -42.63 19.87 14.02
C ASP A 5 -41.36 19.14 13.56
N ALA A 6 -41.07 19.22 12.26
CA ALA A 6 -39.89 18.63 11.61
C ALA A 6 -38.54 19.27 12.04
N SER A 7 -38.52 19.98 13.18
CA SER A 7 -37.39 20.72 13.74
C SER A 7 -36.44 19.86 14.57
N SER A 8 -36.76 18.57 14.82
CA SER A 8 -35.91 17.67 15.62
C SER A 8 -34.64 17.20 14.89
N TRP A 9 -34.67 17.03 13.57
CA TRP A 9 -33.49 16.61 12.79
C TRP A 9 -32.45 17.72 12.62
N LEU A 10 -32.88 18.98 12.66
CA LEU A 10 -32.01 20.16 12.53
C LEU A 10 -31.26 20.51 13.82
N SER A 11 -31.67 19.98 14.98
CA SER A 11 -30.95 20.21 16.25
C SER A 11 -29.79 19.23 16.49
N MET A 12 -29.74 18.10 15.78
CA MET A 12 -28.63 17.14 15.89
C MET A 12 -27.43 17.50 14.99
N ALA A 13 -27.66 18.30 13.94
CA ALA A 13 -26.62 18.85 13.10
C ALA A 13 -26.26 20.27 13.55
N PHE A 14 -25.61 20.38 14.71
CA PHE A 14 -25.05 21.66 15.16
C PHE A 14 -23.88 22.04 14.23
N PHE A 15 -24.15 22.89 13.26
CA PHE A 15 -23.20 23.40 12.27
C PHE A 15 -22.11 24.27 12.93
N GLY A 16 -20.87 24.04 12.52
CA GLY A 16 -19.66 24.61 13.10
C GLY A 16 -19.51 26.12 12.95
N ILE A 17 -19.32 26.80 14.10
CA ILE A 17 -18.77 28.17 14.20
C ILE A 17 -17.23 28.10 14.37
N THR A 18 -16.60 27.15 13.71
CA THR A 18 -15.18 27.19 13.35
C THR A 18 -15.13 26.85 11.88
N GLY A 19 -14.77 27.81 11.02
CA GLY A 19 -14.72 27.67 9.57
C GLY A 19 -13.64 26.72 9.05
N LEU A 20 -13.54 25.52 9.64
CA LEU A 20 -12.58 24.47 9.34
C LEU A 20 -13.28 23.12 9.51
N GLY A 21 -14.11 22.75 8.53
CA GLY A 21 -14.52 21.37 8.26
C GLY A 21 -15.23 20.60 9.38
N TYR A 22 -15.73 19.41 9.02
CA TYR A 22 -16.08 18.38 9.99
C TYR A 22 -14.77 17.70 10.41
N GLN A 23 -14.19 18.15 11.53
CA GLN A 23 -12.94 17.63 12.04
C GLN A 23 -13.24 16.50 13.04
N ASP A 24 -13.26 15.24 12.59
CA ASP A 24 -13.39 14.10 13.50
C ASP A 24 -12.08 13.89 14.28
N PRO A 25 -12.04 14.16 15.61
CA PRO A 25 -10.81 14.00 16.39
C PRO A 25 -10.38 12.53 16.52
N PHE A 26 -11.28 11.59 16.20
CA PHE A 26 -11.04 10.15 16.30
C PHE A 26 -10.34 9.56 15.08
N GLN A 27 -10.41 10.22 13.91
CA GLN A 27 -9.76 9.72 12.69
C GLN A 27 -8.24 10.02 12.68
N ALA A 28 -7.81 11.11 13.34
CA ALA A 28 -6.40 11.49 13.39
C ALA A 28 -5.54 10.60 14.31
N ALA A 29 -6.16 9.89 15.27
CA ALA A 29 -5.45 9.08 16.26
C ALA A 29 -5.24 7.62 15.83
N GLN A 30 -5.91 7.17 14.78
CA GLN A 30 -5.72 5.83 14.24
C GLN A 30 -4.87 5.97 12.99
N ILE A 31 -3.56 5.75 13.11
CA ILE A 31 -2.81 5.22 11.97
C ILE A 31 -3.60 3.97 11.58
N PRO A 32 -4.28 3.94 10.42
CA PRO A 32 -5.14 2.82 10.10
C PRO A 32 -4.25 1.58 10.11
N ALA A 33 -4.49 0.73 11.09
CA ALA A 33 -3.83 -0.55 11.23
C ALA A 33 -3.86 -1.23 9.86
N ALA A 34 -2.74 -1.81 9.43
CA ALA A 34 -2.67 -2.47 8.14
C ALA A 34 -3.89 -3.40 8.00
N PRO A 35 -4.55 -3.50 6.83
CA PRO A 35 -5.86 -4.14 6.73
C PRO A 35 -5.88 -5.58 7.27
N LYS A 36 -4.75 -6.29 7.18
CA LYS A 36 -4.53 -7.60 7.81
C LYS A 36 -4.70 -7.65 9.33
N GLN A 37 -4.49 -6.54 10.04
CA GLN A 37 -4.61 -6.45 11.50
C GLN A 37 -6.06 -6.29 11.93
N THR A 38 -6.88 -5.62 11.12
CA THR A 38 -8.30 -5.35 11.42
C THR A 38 -9.21 -6.43 10.84
N GLN A 39 -8.89 -6.95 9.65
CA GLN A 39 -9.70 -7.94 8.95
C GLN A 39 -8.96 -9.28 8.85
N LYS A 40 -9.68 -10.38 9.09
CA LYS A 40 -9.14 -11.75 8.96
C LYS A 40 -8.97 -12.20 7.50
N ILE A 41 -9.69 -11.57 6.56
CA ILE A 41 -9.86 -11.99 5.17
C ILE A 41 -9.78 -10.73 4.27
N PRO A 42 -9.16 -10.79 3.07
CA PRO A 42 -9.17 -9.66 2.15
C PRO A 42 -10.60 -9.37 1.68
N LEU A 43 -11.04 -8.12 1.84
CA LEU A 43 -12.38 -7.68 1.45
C LEU A 43 -12.48 -7.34 -0.05
N THR A 44 -11.35 -6.98 -0.66
CA THR A 44 -11.27 -6.52 -2.05
C THR A 44 -10.28 -7.37 -2.84
N THR A 45 -10.53 -7.58 -4.13
CA THR A 45 -9.62 -8.29 -5.05
C THR A 45 -8.21 -7.71 -5.03
N ALA A 46 -8.08 -6.37 -4.99
CA ALA A 46 -6.78 -5.70 -4.91
C ALA A 46 -5.99 -6.06 -3.65
N GLN A 47 -6.67 -6.35 -2.53
CA GLN A 47 -6.01 -6.74 -1.28
C GLN A 47 -5.42 -8.15 -1.36
N GLN A 48 -5.89 -9.01 -2.27
CA GLN A 48 -5.43 -10.39 -2.38
C GLN A 48 -3.95 -10.48 -2.75
N TYR A 49 -3.44 -9.59 -3.59
CA TYR A 49 -2.05 -9.62 -4.08
C TYR A 49 -1.01 -9.41 -2.97
N GLY A 50 -1.32 -8.59 -1.96
CA GLY A 50 -0.43 -8.34 -0.81
C GLY A 50 -0.82 -9.10 0.46
N TRP A 51 -1.93 -9.86 0.42
CA TRP A 51 -2.49 -10.48 1.63
C TRP A 51 -1.62 -11.58 2.23
N TRP A 52 -0.61 -12.07 1.52
CA TRP A 52 0.28 -13.11 2.03
C TRP A 52 1.72 -12.63 2.19
N LEU A 53 1.99 -11.33 2.03
CA LEU A 53 3.34 -10.79 2.28
C LEU A 53 3.54 -10.51 3.78
N PRO A 54 4.76 -10.66 4.32
CA PRO A 54 5.08 -10.22 5.68
C PRO A 54 4.72 -8.75 5.88
N GLN A 55 4.22 -8.39 7.07
CA GLN A 55 3.96 -6.98 7.41
C GLN A 55 5.27 -6.23 7.69
N ASP A 56 6.26 -6.94 8.22
CA ASP A 56 7.56 -6.38 8.55
C ASP A 56 8.45 -6.32 7.31
N PRO A 57 8.89 -5.13 6.87
CA PRO A 57 9.73 -4.98 5.67
C PRO A 57 11.10 -5.64 5.80
N LYS A 58 11.54 -5.91 7.03
CA LYS A 58 12.83 -6.54 7.32
C LYS A 58 12.80 -8.04 7.08
N GLU A 59 11.63 -8.66 7.17
CA GLU A 59 11.48 -10.09 7.01
C GLU A 59 11.28 -10.44 5.54
N LYS A 60 12.12 -11.34 5.05
CA LYS A 60 11.95 -11.89 3.72
C LYS A 60 10.72 -12.80 3.70
N PRO A 61 9.88 -12.75 2.64
CA PRO A 61 8.73 -13.64 2.53
C PRO A 61 9.13 -15.11 2.53
N GLU A 62 10.33 -15.41 2.03
CA GLU A 62 10.88 -16.76 2.06
C GLU A 62 11.03 -17.31 3.49
N ASN A 63 11.37 -16.48 4.48
CA ASN A 63 11.58 -16.92 5.87
C ASN A 63 10.26 -17.19 6.59
N VAL A 64 9.25 -16.35 6.35
CA VAL A 64 7.93 -16.45 6.99
C VAL A 64 7.12 -17.61 6.40
N TYR A 65 7.28 -17.85 5.10
CA TYR A 65 6.52 -18.87 4.36
C TYR A 65 7.47 -19.88 3.72
N PRO A 66 7.81 -20.98 4.42
CA PRO A 66 8.80 -21.95 3.92
C PRO A 66 8.37 -22.63 2.62
N TRP A 67 7.07 -22.72 2.35
CA TRP A 67 6.54 -23.28 1.11
C TRP A 67 6.77 -22.38 -0.13
N ILE A 68 7.16 -21.12 0.05
CA ILE A 68 7.56 -20.21 -1.06
C ILE A 68 9.04 -20.43 -1.44
N GLN A 69 9.83 -21.04 -0.56
CA GLN A 69 11.26 -21.20 -0.76
C GLN A 69 11.55 -22.10 -1.98
N SER A 70 12.37 -21.58 -2.89
CA SER A 70 12.81 -22.27 -4.10
C SER A 70 14.28 -21.92 -4.37
N SER A 71 15.05 -22.87 -4.91
CA SER A 71 16.41 -22.57 -5.39
C SER A 71 16.30 -21.63 -6.59
N ARG A 72 16.82 -20.41 -6.45
CA ARG A 72 16.80 -19.40 -7.51
C ARG A 72 18.22 -19.17 -8.02
N TYR A 73 18.38 -19.21 -9.33
CA TYR A 73 19.63 -18.87 -10.02
C TYR A 73 19.36 -17.60 -10.84
N PRO A 74 19.49 -16.41 -10.22
CA PRO A 74 19.26 -15.17 -10.95
C PRO A 74 20.28 -15.05 -12.09
N MET A 75 19.87 -14.45 -13.20
CA MET A 75 20.79 -14.12 -14.26
C MET A 75 21.76 -13.04 -13.76
N ILE A 76 23.05 -13.34 -13.76
CA ILE A 76 24.11 -12.39 -13.39
C ILE A 76 24.81 -11.96 -14.67
N ASN A 77 24.77 -10.67 -14.98
CA ASN A 77 25.44 -10.13 -16.16
C ASN A 77 26.96 -10.35 -16.05
N SER A 78 27.54 -10.91 -17.11
CA SER A 78 28.98 -11.10 -17.21
C SER A 78 29.72 -9.76 -17.28
N PRO A 79 31.05 -9.71 -17.02
CA PRO A 79 31.84 -8.50 -17.22
C PRO A 79 31.73 -7.95 -18.65
N MET A 80 31.68 -8.81 -19.66
CA MET A 80 31.50 -8.40 -21.06
C MET A 80 30.11 -7.81 -21.31
N THR A 81 29.06 -8.42 -20.75
CA THR A 81 27.70 -7.88 -20.85
C THR A 81 27.61 -6.50 -20.21
N ARG A 82 28.17 -6.32 -19.02
CA ARG A 82 28.23 -5.01 -18.35
C ARG A 82 29.03 -3.99 -19.13
N PHE A 83 30.14 -4.41 -19.75
CA PHE A 83 30.93 -3.54 -20.60
C PHE A 83 30.14 -3.06 -21.81
N VAL A 84 29.45 -3.97 -22.50
CA VAL A 84 28.56 -3.63 -23.63
C VAL A 84 27.47 -2.66 -23.17
N ASP A 85 26.83 -2.91 -22.02
CA ASP A 85 25.82 -2.01 -21.44
C ASP A 85 26.39 -0.60 -21.19
N GLN A 86 27.62 -0.51 -20.66
CA GLN A 86 28.31 0.76 -20.42
C GLN A 86 28.68 1.48 -21.72
N MET A 87 29.19 0.75 -22.72
CA MET A 87 29.60 1.32 -24.00
C MET A 87 28.39 1.79 -24.81
N ALA A 88 27.27 1.08 -24.76
CA ALA A 88 26.02 1.48 -25.40
C ALA A 88 25.47 2.82 -24.85
N ILE A 89 25.72 3.12 -23.57
CA ILE A 89 25.30 4.39 -22.95
C ILE A 89 26.29 5.52 -23.23
N THR A 90 27.58 5.23 -23.14
CA THR A 90 28.65 6.25 -23.21
C THR A 90 29.00 6.64 -24.64
N ASN A 91 28.99 5.68 -25.57
CA ASN A 91 29.41 5.89 -26.94
C ASN A 91 28.25 5.64 -27.91
N LYS A 92 27.82 6.69 -28.61
CA LYS A 92 26.73 6.63 -29.60
C LYS A 92 27.09 5.83 -30.85
N GLU A 93 28.37 5.73 -31.17
CA GLU A 93 28.90 4.99 -32.33
C GLU A 93 29.20 3.53 -32.00
N PHE A 94 28.98 3.10 -30.76
CA PHE A 94 29.22 1.72 -30.35
C PHE A 94 28.05 0.83 -30.80
N HIS A 95 28.35 -0.08 -31.72
CA HIS A 95 27.41 -1.09 -32.21
C HIS A 95 28.09 -2.46 -32.25
N LEU A 96 27.34 -3.50 -31.89
CA LEU A 96 27.74 -4.87 -32.15
C LEU A 96 27.29 -5.23 -33.56
N PHE A 97 28.23 -5.61 -34.42
CA PHE A 97 28.13 -6.07 -35.81
C PHE A 97 27.00 -5.47 -36.68
#